data_AF-A0A950H2I6-F1
#
_entry.id   AF-A0A950H2I6-F1
#
_cell.length_a   1.000
_cell.length_b   1.000
_cell.length_c   1.000
_cell.angle_alpha   90.00
_cell.angle_beta   90.00
_cell.angle_gamma   90.00
#
_symmetry.space_group_name_H-M   'P 1'
#
loop_
_entity.id
_entity.type
_entity.pdbx_description
1 polymer ?
#
loop_
_entity_poly.entity_id
_entity_poly.type
_entity_poly.pdbx_seq_one_letter_code
_entity_poly.pdbx_strand_id
1 'polypeptide(L)'
;MSPIAEWLATLELPEYSELFAENNVEIDILPDLTDQDPEQLGTSLGRRGRVLGAIRELGANGATRHHLATEPPRTLPDYAERRHLTVMFIDLVGSTALSTRLDPEDLCTVIRAYHRCVTETIARFEGFVANYMGDGVLAYFGYPLAHEDDVERALHCALALADVVPNLPADHVEALQVRIGIATGIVVVADLIGSGEAQERGAVGETPNLAARLQTFADPGKVVISQNTRRLAGGLFEYRDLGALTLNGFPQPARAWQVVAASGAESRFEARHKSGLTSLVGRKTELRLLRGWWRDACGGKGRVVLLSGDPGIGKSRLTDALQSLVEATPHTRIRNFCSPYRANSAFFPVIRQLERAAGFKCSDTSAQKLAKLESICDKTSAEAPEEIALLSDLLSIHVADRSAIARMSPQERTGKTLKAILMELESLARRSPVLLIYEDVHWADPSTRQLLDLTIERIPRLSALMVMTFRPDF
;
A
#
# COMPACT_ATOMS: atom_id res chain seq x y z
N MET A 1 -18.03 38.46 57.37
CA MET A 1 -19.37 37.92 57.08
C MET A 1 -19.19 36.79 56.08
N SER A 2 -20.09 35.82 55.99
CA SER A 2 -19.95 34.73 54.99
C SER A 2 -20.05 35.32 53.58
N PRO A 3 -19.24 34.86 52.59
CA PRO A 3 -19.30 35.37 51.20
C PRO A 3 -20.71 35.33 50.60
N ILE A 4 -21.53 34.34 50.98
CA ILE A 4 -22.92 34.26 50.52
C ILE A 4 -23.83 35.29 51.19
N ALA A 5 -23.55 35.68 52.43
CA ALA A 5 -24.30 36.72 53.13
C ALA A 5 -24.03 38.11 52.51
N GLU A 6 -22.80 38.36 52.06
CA GLU A 6 -22.45 39.57 51.31
C GLU A 6 -23.13 39.59 49.94
N TRP A 7 -23.17 38.46 49.23
CA TRP A 7 -23.88 38.34 47.96
C TRP A 7 -25.41 38.53 48.11
N LEU A 8 -26.03 37.95 49.13
CA LEU A 8 -27.46 38.14 49.39
C LEU A 8 -27.79 39.58 49.80
N ALA A 9 -26.87 40.28 50.47
CA ALA A 9 -27.03 41.70 50.79
C ALA A 9 -27.05 42.59 49.54
N THR A 10 -26.27 42.29 48.49
CA THR A 10 -26.31 43.05 47.22
C THR A 10 -27.62 42.87 46.45
N LEU A 11 -28.36 41.79 46.74
CA LEU A 11 -29.68 41.52 46.18
C LEU A 11 -30.85 42.07 47.01
N GLU A 12 -30.54 42.81 48.09
CA GLU A 12 -31.49 43.30 49.09
C GLU A 12 -32.26 42.15 49.79
N LEU A 13 -31.59 41.01 49.99
CA LEU A 13 -32.16 39.80 50.60
C LEU A 13 -31.33 39.28 51.81
N PRO A 14 -30.84 40.14 52.73
CA PRO A 14 -29.96 39.71 53.82
C PRO A 14 -30.63 38.74 54.79
N GLU A 15 -31.97 38.75 54.88
CA GLU A 15 -32.75 37.85 55.75
C GLU A 15 -32.65 36.36 55.38
N TYR A 16 -32.17 36.02 54.18
CA TYR A 16 -32.00 34.63 53.74
C TYR A 16 -30.59 34.09 54.00
N SER A 17 -29.69 34.88 54.58
CA SER A 17 -28.31 34.48 54.84
C SER A 17 -28.19 33.29 55.80
N GLU A 18 -29.01 33.25 56.86
CA GLU A 18 -29.05 32.12 57.81
C GLU A 18 -29.63 30.86 57.13
N LEU A 19 -30.70 30.99 56.35
CA LEU A 19 -31.33 29.89 55.61
C LEU A 19 -30.39 29.23 54.58
N PHE A 20 -29.62 30.03 53.85
CA PHE A 20 -28.64 29.51 52.89
C PHE A 20 -27.45 28.84 53.61
N ALA A 21 -27.01 29.37 54.75
CA ALA A 21 -25.96 28.76 55.56
C ALA A 21 -26.41 27.43 56.20
N GLU A 22 -27.64 27.34 56.71
CA GLU A 22 -28.20 26.11 57.28
C GLU A 22 -28.32 24.96 56.26
N ASN A 23 -28.51 25.29 54.98
CA ASN A 23 -28.60 24.33 53.90
C ASN A 23 -27.26 24.11 53.16
N ASN A 24 -26.14 24.58 53.73
CA ASN A 24 -24.80 24.51 53.15
C ASN A 24 -24.73 25.01 51.70
N VAL A 25 -25.51 26.04 51.37
CA VAL A 25 -25.44 26.68 50.06
C VAL A 25 -24.27 27.66 50.08
N GLU A 26 -23.21 27.33 49.36
CA GLU A 26 -22.03 28.17 49.15
C GLU A 26 -22.07 28.86 47.77
N ILE A 27 -21.22 29.87 47.57
CA ILE A 27 -21.27 30.71 46.35
C ILE A 27 -20.93 29.95 45.07
N ASP A 28 -20.17 28.86 45.19
CA ASP A 28 -19.68 28.00 44.12
C ASP A 28 -20.76 27.06 43.57
N ILE A 29 -21.75 26.67 44.39
CA ILE A 29 -22.88 25.84 43.97
C ILE A 29 -24.06 26.65 43.42
N LEU A 30 -24.05 27.98 43.57
CA LEU A 30 -25.10 28.86 43.06
C LEU A 30 -25.43 28.66 41.57
N PRO A 31 -24.46 28.48 40.64
CA PRO A 31 -24.75 28.27 39.22
C PRO A 31 -25.50 26.96 38.91
N ASP A 32 -25.43 25.98 39.81
CA ASP A 32 -26.04 24.66 39.65
C ASP A 32 -27.43 24.58 40.29
N LEU A 33 -27.89 25.64 40.97
CA LEU A 33 -29.23 25.72 41.54
C LEU A 33 -30.28 25.89 40.43
N THR A 34 -31.33 25.08 40.53
CA THR A 34 -32.49 25.09 39.64
C THR A 34 -33.62 25.94 40.20
N ASP A 35 -34.64 26.22 39.40
CA ASP A 35 -35.81 27.00 39.82
C ASP A 35 -36.56 26.38 41.02
N GLN A 36 -36.33 25.10 41.33
CA GLN A 36 -36.97 24.38 42.45
C GLN A 36 -36.22 24.49 43.79
N ASP A 37 -34.93 24.87 43.79
CA ASP A 37 -34.12 24.90 45.02
C ASP A 37 -34.45 26.13 45.90
N PRO A 38 -34.65 27.35 45.37
CA PRO A 38 -35.13 28.50 46.16
C PRO A 38 -36.56 28.32 46.68
N GLU A 39 -37.36 27.46 46.06
CA GLU A 39 -38.72 27.14 46.50
C GLU A 39 -38.70 26.28 47.76
N GLN A 40 -37.77 25.32 47.88
CA GLN A 40 -37.57 24.53 49.09
C GLN A 40 -37.07 25.37 50.27
N LEU A 41 -36.40 26.50 50.00
CA LEU A 41 -35.94 27.48 50.99
C LEU A 41 -37.04 28.51 51.40
N GLY A 42 -38.28 28.35 50.94
CA GLY A 42 -39.42 29.16 51.38
C GLY A 42 -39.47 30.58 50.81
N THR A 43 -38.74 30.86 49.71
CA THR A 43 -38.73 32.20 49.10
C THR A 43 -40.03 32.48 48.32
N SER A 44 -40.51 33.73 48.33
CA SER A 44 -41.69 34.15 47.54
C SER A 44 -41.38 34.26 46.04
N LEU A 45 -42.38 34.08 45.17
CA LEU A 45 -42.24 34.07 43.69
C LEU A 45 -41.44 35.26 43.11
N GLY A 46 -41.68 36.48 43.59
CA GLY A 46 -40.93 37.66 43.13
C GLY A 46 -39.46 37.67 43.56
N ARG A 47 -39.17 37.11 44.74
CA ARG A 47 -37.80 36.98 45.28
C ARG A 47 -37.04 35.82 44.61
N ARG A 48 -37.73 34.72 44.28
CA ARG A 48 -37.17 33.61 43.46
C ARG A 48 -36.63 34.13 42.13
N GLY A 49 -37.42 34.94 41.43
CA GLY A 49 -37.01 35.55 40.16
C GLY A 49 -35.77 36.42 40.30
N ARG A 50 -35.62 37.15 41.41
CA ARG A 50 -34.44 38.00 41.69
C ARG A 50 -33.18 37.16 41.98
N VAL A 51 -33.30 36.09 42.77
CA VAL A 51 -32.18 35.17 43.06
C VAL A 51 -31.74 34.43 41.80
N LEU A 52 -32.67 33.86 41.03
CA LEU A 52 -32.35 33.14 39.78
C LEU A 52 -31.81 34.07 38.69
N GLY A 53 -32.31 35.31 38.63
CA GLY A 53 -31.76 36.35 37.75
C GLY A 53 -30.30 36.70 38.11
N ALA A 54 -30.02 36.87 39.40
CA ALA A 54 -28.67 37.15 39.88
C ALA A 54 -27.71 35.96 39.74
N ILE A 55 -28.19 34.72 39.88
CA ILE A 55 -27.42 33.50 39.58
C ILE A 55 -27.07 33.46 38.10
N ARG A 56 -28.01 33.82 37.20
CA ARG A 56 -27.72 33.92 35.76
C ARG A 56 -26.70 35.02 35.45
N GLU A 57 -26.73 36.15 36.17
CA GLU A 57 -25.72 37.21 36.03
C GLU A 57 -24.35 36.81 36.62
N LEU A 58 -24.32 36.07 37.73
CA LEU A 58 -23.11 35.44 38.27
C LEU A 58 -22.54 34.41 37.30
N GLY A 59 -23.39 33.62 36.67
CA GLY A 59 -23.04 32.69 35.60
C GLY A 59 -22.53 33.42 34.36
N ALA A 60 -23.09 34.59 34.02
CA ALA A 60 -22.64 35.41 32.89
C ALA A 60 -21.33 36.16 33.15
N ASN A 61 -21.08 36.63 34.39
CA ASN A 61 -19.83 37.27 34.78
C ASN A 61 -18.74 36.23 35.14
N GLY A 62 -19.13 35.04 35.59
CA GLY A 62 -18.32 33.82 35.71
C GLY A 62 -18.05 33.13 34.36
N ALA A 63 -18.86 33.41 33.34
CA ALA A 63 -18.66 32.97 31.94
C ALA A 63 -17.52 33.71 31.22
N THR A 64 -16.60 34.34 31.97
CA THR A 64 -15.24 34.63 31.50
C THR A 64 -14.23 33.55 31.92
N ARG A 65 -14.64 32.49 32.63
CA ARG A 65 -13.82 31.30 32.94
C ARG A 65 -14.67 30.03 33.01
N HIS A 66 -15.12 29.58 31.84
CA HIS A 66 -15.31 28.17 31.44
C HIS A 66 -16.25 28.16 30.24
N HIS A 67 -15.79 28.73 29.13
CA HIS A 67 -16.26 28.23 27.85
C HIS A 67 -15.87 26.76 27.80
N LEU A 68 -16.85 25.88 27.59
CA LEU A 68 -16.66 24.60 26.92
C LEU A 68 -15.90 24.90 25.63
N ALA A 69 -14.58 24.87 25.72
CA ALA A 69 -13.75 24.73 24.55
C ALA A 69 -14.20 23.40 23.94
N THR A 70 -14.96 23.46 22.85
CA THR A 70 -14.57 22.65 21.70
C THR A 70 -13.06 22.83 21.62
N GLU A 71 -12.31 21.80 22.02
CA GLU A 71 -10.86 21.83 21.88
C GLU A 71 -10.62 22.39 20.47
N PRO A 72 -9.89 23.51 20.31
CA PRO A 72 -9.44 23.89 18.98
C PRO A 72 -8.80 22.62 18.42
N PRO A 73 -9.06 22.23 17.15
CA PRO A 73 -8.49 21.00 16.61
C PRO A 73 -7.03 21.01 16.99
N ARG A 74 -6.60 20.07 17.85
CA ARG A 74 -5.28 20.14 18.48
C ARG A 74 -4.29 20.31 17.35
N THR A 75 -3.81 21.52 17.17
CA THR A 75 -2.83 21.82 16.13
C THR A 75 -1.61 21.12 16.64
N LEU A 76 -1.25 20.05 15.97
CA LEU A 76 0.03 19.43 16.21
C LEU A 76 1.09 20.55 16.12
N PRO A 77 2.11 20.55 16.99
CA PRO A 77 3.23 21.47 16.84
C PRO A 77 3.71 21.48 15.38
N ASP A 78 4.28 22.57 14.87
CA ASP A 78 4.71 22.69 13.46
C ASP A 78 5.66 21.56 12.98
N TYR A 79 6.25 20.81 13.91
CA TYR A 79 7.13 19.65 13.67
C TYR A 79 6.42 18.29 13.74
N ALA A 80 5.12 18.24 13.98
CA ALA A 80 4.34 17.03 14.18
C ALA A 80 3.20 16.92 13.17
N GLU A 81 3.09 15.79 12.49
CA GLU A 81 2.13 15.60 11.40
C GLU A 81 1.34 14.30 11.55
N ARG A 82 0.01 14.39 11.48
CA ARG A 82 -0.88 13.22 11.51
C ARG A 82 -0.98 12.63 10.12
N ARG A 83 -0.43 11.43 9.93
CA ARG A 83 -0.36 10.75 8.63
C ARG A 83 -0.83 9.32 8.71
N HIS A 84 -1.30 8.79 7.58
CA HIS A 84 -1.50 7.36 7.41
C HIS A 84 -0.15 6.75 6.99
N LEU A 85 0.41 5.88 7.83
CA LEU A 85 1.75 5.34 7.64
C LEU A 85 1.73 3.82 7.68
N THR A 86 2.56 3.20 6.84
CA THR A 86 2.87 1.77 6.96
C THR A 86 4.21 1.62 7.66
N VAL A 87 4.18 0.98 8.83
CA VAL A 87 5.35 0.76 9.67
C VAL A 87 5.78 -0.69 9.54
N MET A 88 7.06 -0.88 9.26
CA MET A 88 7.72 -2.18 9.16
C MET A 88 8.76 -2.31 10.27
N PHE A 89 8.68 -3.40 11.01
CA PHE A 89 9.69 -3.81 11.97
C PHE A 89 10.39 -5.06 11.46
N ILE A 90 11.71 -5.03 11.39
CA ILE A 90 12.56 -6.12 10.91
C ILE A 90 13.48 -6.49 12.06
N ASP A 91 13.65 -7.78 12.30
CA ASP A 91 14.46 -8.30 13.40
C ASP A 91 15.28 -9.49 12.92
N LEU A 92 16.52 -9.62 13.39
CA LEU A 92 17.42 -10.69 13.00
C LEU A 92 17.20 -11.93 13.88
N VAL A 93 16.91 -13.07 13.26
CA VAL A 93 16.66 -14.31 13.99
C VAL A 93 17.93 -14.79 14.67
N GLY A 94 17.85 -15.01 15.98
CA GLY A 94 18.93 -15.63 16.75
C GLY A 94 20.15 -14.73 16.96
N SER A 95 20.01 -13.41 16.83
CA SER A 95 21.08 -12.43 17.05
C SER A 95 21.74 -12.57 18.42
N THR A 96 20.97 -12.82 19.49
CA THR A 96 21.52 -13.08 20.81
C THR A 96 22.42 -14.31 20.82
N ALA A 97 22.01 -15.40 20.15
CA ALA A 97 22.82 -16.61 20.06
C ALA A 97 24.06 -16.42 19.15
N LEU A 98 24.00 -15.50 18.19
CA LEU A 98 25.19 -15.08 17.42
C LEU A 98 26.16 -14.30 18.31
N SER A 99 25.66 -13.40 19.15
CA SER A 99 26.49 -12.59 20.06
C SER A 99 27.24 -13.41 21.11
N THR A 100 26.73 -14.59 21.46
CA THR A 100 27.42 -15.52 22.38
C THR A 100 28.46 -16.41 21.70
N ARG A 101 28.40 -16.54 20.36
CA ARG A 101 29.27 -17.46 19.60
C ARG A 101 30.39 -16.76 18.84
N LEU A 102 30.14 -15.52 18.41
CA LEU A 102 31.08 -14.72 17.63
C LEU A 102 31.83 -13.75 18.54
N ASP A 103 33.08 -13.45 18.17
CA ASP A 103 33.78 -12.33 18.76
C ASP A 103 33.06 -11.01 18.42
N PRO A 104 33.10 -9.98 19.30
CA PRO A 104 32.39 -8.72 19.07
C PRO A 104 32.74 -8.03 17.75
N GLU A 105 33.97 -8.19 17.25
CA GLU A 105 34.43 -7.60 15.99
C GLU A 105 33.78 -8.29 14.76
N ASP A 106 33.66 -9.61 14.79
CA ASP A 106 32.99 -10.39 13.76
C ASP A 106 31.49 -10.12 13.76
N LEU A 107 30.87 -10.08 14.95
CA LEU A 107 29.46 -9.72 15.11
C LEU A 107 29.18 -8.32 14.55
N CYS A 108 30.04 -7.34 14.83
CA CYS A 108 29.91 -5.99 14.28
C CYS A 108 29.96 -6.00 12.75
N THR A 109 30.82 -6.82 12.15
CA THR A 109 30.95 -6.95 10.70
C THR A 109 29.67 -7.53 10.08
N VAL A 110 29.13 -8.60 10.68
CA VAL A 110 27.87 -9.23 10.26
C VAL A 110 26.69 -8.26 10.36
N ILE A 111 26.53 -7.58 11.51
CA ILE A 111 25.43 -6.61 11.72
C ILE A 111 25.53 -5.45 10.74
N ARG A 112 26.73 -4.92 10.45
CA ARG A 112 26.91 -3.86 9.46
C ARG A 112 26.54 -4.32 8.05
N ALA A 113 26.95 -5.52 7.65
CA ALA A 113 26.58 -6.07 6.34
C ALA A 113 25.07 -6.26 6.22
N TYR A 114 24.43 -6.77 7.29
CA TYR A 114 22.99 -6.91 7.42
C TYR A 114 22.27 -5.55 7.30
N HIS A 115 22.64 -4.55 8.12
CA HIS A 115 22.03 -3.21 8.09
C HIS A 115 22.16 -2.55 6.72
N ARG A 116 23.31 -2.67 6.06
CA ARG A 116 23.51 -2.16 4.70
C ARG A 116 22.54 -2.80 3.72
N CYS A 117 22.46 -4.13 3.71
CA CYS A 117 21.55 -4.87 2.83
C CYS A 117 20.08 -4.49 3.06
N VAL A 118 19.68 -4.38 4.32
CA VAL A 118 18.31 -3.99 4.69
C VAL A 118 18.02 -2.56 4.22
N THR A 119 18.94 -1.64 4.46
CA THR A 119 18.80 -0.22 4.08
C THR A 119 18.72 -0.02 2.57
N GLU A 120 19.61 -0.66 1.82
CA GLU A 120 19.61 -0.63 0.35
C GLU A 120 18.29 -1.19 -0.22
N THR A 121 17.79 -2.28 0.37
CA THR A 121 16.51 -2.88 -0.04
C THR A 121 15.34 -1.96 0.29
N ILE A 122 15.29 -1.38 1.49
CA ILE A 122 14.22 -0.42 1.87
C ILE A 122 14.23 0.80 0.96
N ALA A 123 15.40 1.39 0.71
CA ALA A 123 15.56 2.55 -0.15
C ALA A 123 15.11 2.27 -1.60
N ARG A 124 15.37 1.05 -2.11
CA ARG A 124 14.89 0.62 -3.45
C ARG A 124 13.36 0.66 -3.58
N PHE A 125 12.63 0.43 -2.49
CA PHE A 125 11.17 0.52 -2.47
C PHE A 125 10.67 1.88 -1.99
N GLU A 126 11.56 2.88 -1.89
CA GLU A 126 11.29 4.24 -1.39
C GLU A 126 10.75 4.27 0.05
N GLY A 127 11.16 3.29 0.86
CA GLY A 127 10.94 3.33 2.30
C GLY A 127 12.01 4.19 3.00
N PHE A 128 11.68 4.66 4.19
CA PHE A 128 12.56 5.45 5.06
C PHE A 128 12.98 4.62 6.28
N VAL A 129 14.28 4.44 6.50
CA VAL A 129 14.79 3.81 7.72
C VAL A 129 14.73 4.84 8.85
N ALA A 130 13.90 4.57 9.84
CA ALA A 130 13.61 5.50 10.93
C ALA A 130 14.54 5.33 12.12
N ASN A 131 14.83 4.07 12.49
CA ASN A 131 15.75 3.79 13.60
C ASN A 131 16.41 2.40 13.46
N TYR A 132 17.60 2.26 14.04
CA TYR A 132 18.30 0.99 14.26
C TYR A 132 18.23 0.66 15.75
N MET A 133 17.73 -0.53 16.09
CA MET A 133 17.50 -0.99 17.46
C MET A 133 18.32 -2.25 17.70
N GLY A 134 19.64 -2.10 17.82
CA GLY A 134 20.57 -3.23 17.89
C GLY A 134 20.65 -3.95 16.55
N ASP A 135 20.03 -5.12 16.46
CA ASP A 135 19.86 -5.94 15.26
C ASP A 135 18.47 -5.77 14.60
N GLY A 136 17.59 -4.98 15.22
CA GLY A 136 16.30 -4.61 14.66
C GLY A 136 16.36 -3.33 13.81
N VAL A 137 15.53 -3.26 12.77
CA VAL A 137 15.38 -2.08 11.91
C VAL A 137 13.92 -1.66 11.86
N LEU A 138 13.66 -0.38 12.14
CA LEU A 138 12.36 0.26 12.01
C LEU A 138 12.31 1.08 10.72
N ALA A 139 11.32 0.81 9.88
CA ALA A 139 11.16 1.50 8.60
C ALA A 139 9.72 1.99 8.38
N TYR A 140 9.60 3.11 7.66
CA TYR A 140 8.34 3.77 7.35
C TYR A 140 8.13 3.83 5.83
N PHE A 141 6.91 3.56 5.41
CA PHE A 141 6.43 3.78 4.04
C PHE A 141 5.26 4.76 4.10
N GLY A 142 5.34 5.81 3.27
CA GLY A 142 4.49 7.00 3.34
C GLY A 142 5.13 8.21 4.03
N TYR A 143 6.44 8.12 4.28
CA TYR A 143 7.25 9.18 4.86
C TYR A 143 8.67 9.16 4.27
N PRO A 144 9.29 10.32 3.97
CA PRO A 144 8.73 11.67 4.04
C PRO A 144 7.72 11.97 2.92
N LEU A 145 7.75 11.19 1.84
CA LEU A 145 6.83 11.27 0.70
C LEU A 145 5.78 10.16 0.83
N ALA A 146 4.53 10.51 0.59
CA ALA A 146 3.42 9.57 0.58
C ALA A 146 3.12 9.08 -0.83
N HIS A 147 2.92 7.77 -0.97
CA HIS A 147 2.50 7.15 -2.22
C HIS A 147 1.16 6.44 -2.03
N GLU A 148 0.36 6.37 -3.08
CA GLU A 148 -0.89 5.61 -2.98
C GLU A 148 -0.63 4.13 -2.64
N ASP A 149 0.53 3.59 -3.03
CA ASP A 149 0.92 2.18 -2.96
C ASP A 149 1.93 1.86 -1.85
N ASP A 150 2.07 2.72 -0.82
CA ASP A 150 3.00 2.51 0.30
C ASP A 150 2.86 1.15 1.00
N VAL A 151 1.62 0.63 1.10
CA VAL A 151 1.38 -0.73 1.62
C VAL A 151 2.01 -1.78 0.71
N GLU A 152 1.87 -1.64 -0.60
CA GLU A 152 2.41 -2.59 -1.58
C GLU A 152 3.93 -2.52 -1.62
N ARG A 153 4.50 -1.32 -1.52
CA ARG A 153 5.94 -1.06 -1.34
C ARG A 153 6.49 -1.83 -0.16
N ALA A 154 5.86 -1.67 1.01
CA ALA A 154 6.27 -2.34 2.23
C ALA A 154 6.22 -3.87 2.09
N LEU A 155 5.15 -4.43 1.50
CA LEU A 155 5.02 -5.87 1.34
C LEU A 155 6.01 -6.46 0.34
N HIS A 156 6.24 -5.79 -0.80
CA HIS A 156 7.28 -6.22 -1.74
C HIS A 156 8.68 -6.09 -1.16
N CYS A 157 8.96 -5.02 -0.41
CA CYS A 157 10.22 -4.84 0.31
C CYS A 157 10.44 -5.98 1.32
N ALA A 158 9.44 -6.31 2.11
CA ALA A 158 9.54 -7.38 3.11
C ALA A 158 9.80 -8.76 2.49
N LEU A 159 9.12 -9.09 1.39
CA LEU A 159 9.40 -10.34 0.66
C LEU A 159 10.82 -10.32 0.07
N ALA A 160 11.25 -9.21 -0.52
CA ALA A 160 12.61 -9.09 -1.04
C ALA A 160 13.68 -9.22 0.07
N LEU A 161 13.43 -8.66 1.25
CA LEU A 161 14.31 -8.83 2.42
C LEU A 161 14.40 -10.28 2.87
N ALA A 162 13.27 -10.98 2.93
CA ALA A 162 13.22 -12.40 3.27
C ALA A 162 14.00 -13.28 2.27
N ASP A 163 14.09 -12.85 1.00
CA ASP A 163 14.84 -13.56 -0.05
C ASP A 163 16.33 -13.18 -0.07
N VAL A 164 16.69 -11.92 0.16
CA VAL A 164 18.07 -11.44 0.00
C VAL A 164 18.93 -11.69 1.25
N VAL A 165 18.37 -11.51 2.46
CA VAL A 165 19.14 -11.65 3.71
C VAL A 165 19.79 -13.04 3.88
N PRO A 166 19.12 -14.17 3.57
CA PRO A 166 19.75 -15.50 3.63
C PRO A 166 20.96 -15.69 2.72
N ASN A 167 21.08 -14.86 1.68
CA ASN A 167 22.17 -14.92 0.70
C ASN A 167 23.34 -13.99 1.05
N LEU A 168 23.30 -13.29 2.18
CA LEU A 168 24.41 -12.47 2.62
C LEU A 168 25.61 -13.35 2.99
N PRO A 169 26.81 -13.05 2.47
CA PRO A 169 28.02 -13.75 2.89
C PRO A 169 28.30 -13.37 4.34
N ALA A 170 28.18 -14.34 5.23
CA ALA A 170 28.54 -14.22 6.63
C ALA A 170 29.47 -15.39 6.97
N ASP A 171 30.77 -15.09 7.08
CA ASP A 171 31.77 -16.09 7.44
C ASP A 171 31.39 -16.71 8.80
N HIS A 172 31.42 -18.04 8.88
CA HIS A 172 31.11 -18.81 10.10
C HIS A 172 29.67 -18.72 10.63
N VAL A 173 28.71 -18.21 9.84
CA VAL A 173 27.29 -18.14 10.23
C VAL A 173 26.42 -18.91 9.25
N GLU A 174 25.47 -19.70 9.75
CA GLU A 174 24.40 -20.26 8.93
C GLU A 174 23.58 -19.14 8.27
N ALA A 175 22.83 -19.45 7.21
CA ALA A 175 22.07 -18.44 6.47
C ALA A 175 21.24 -17.53 7.40
N LEU A 176 21.50 -16.22 7.37
CA LEU A 176 20.80 -15.23 8.19
C LEU A 176 19.31 -15.22 7.83
N GLN A 177 18.45 -15.05 8.82
CA GLN A 177 17.01 -14.97 8.62
C GLN A 177 16.43 -13.78 9.36
N VAL A 178 15.38 -13.18 8.79
CA VAL A 178 14.67 -12.07 9.40
C VAL A 178 13.24 -12.44 9.75
N ARG A 179 12.71 -11.79 10.76
CA ARG A 179 11.28 -11.77 11.09
C ARG A 179 10.77 -10.38 10.81
N ILE A 180 9.66 -10.28 10.07
CA ILE A 180 9.14 -8.99 9.64
C ILE A 180 7.69 -8.84 10.09
N GLY A 181 7.40 -7.76 10.80
CA GLY A 181 6.05 -7.34 11.22
C GLY A 181 5.66 -6.04 10.56
N ILE A 182 4.46 -5.97 9.96
CA ILE A 182 3.99 -4.75 9.27
C ILE A 182 2.59 -4.37 9.76
N ALA A 183 2.42 -3.11 10.10
CA ALA A 183 1.13 -2.54 10.43
C ALA A 183 0.93 -1.22 9.69
N THR A 184 -0.32 -0.94 9.31
CA THR A 184 -0.69 0.30 8.64
C THR A 184 -1.77 0.99 9.45
N GLY A 185 -1.62 2.29 9.70
CA GLY A 185 -2.58 3.04 10.50
C GLY A 185 -2.20 4.50 10.65
N ILE A 186 -3.06 5.25 11.34
CA ILE A 186 -2.84 6.68 11.55
C ILE A 186 -1.84 6.85 12.69
N VAL A 187 -0.77 7.59 12.42
CA VAL A 187 0.28 7.93 13.37
C VAL A 187 0.51 9.44 13.37
N VAL A 188 1.13 9.94 14.43
CA VAL A 188 1.68 11.29 14.46
C VAL A 188 3.19 11.15 14.32
N VAL A 189 3.75 11.65 13.22
CA VAL A 189 5.20 11.72 13.05
C VAL A 189 5.66 13.03 13.68
N ALA A 190 6.62 12.99 14.59
CA ALA A 190 7.21 14.18 15.19
C ALA A 190 8.73 14.04 15.29
N ASP A 191 9.45 15.15 15.21
CA ASP A 191 10.84 15.19 15.66
C ASP A 191 10.83 14.93 17.18
N LEU A 192 11.27 13.73 17.60
CA LEU A 192 11.42 13.45 19.03
C LEU A 192 12.68 14.19 19.50
N ILE A 193 12.48 15.16 20.39
CA ILE A 193 13.56 15.93 21.00
C ILE A 193 14.29 15.01 21.99
N GLY A 194 15.33 14.32 21.51
CA GLY A 194 16.44 13.86 22.33
C GLY A 194 17.55 14.90 22.24
N SER A 195 18.05 15.41 23.37
CA SER A 195 19.22 16.29 23.39
C SER A 195 20.48 15.51 22.95
N GLY A 196 20.81 15.56 21.66
CA GLY A 196 22.00 14.94 21.05
C GLY A 196 21.90 14.83 19.52
N GLU A 197 23.03 14.60 18.84
CA GLU A 197 23.19 14.60 17.36
C GLU A 197 22.40 13.52 16.57
N ALA A 198 21.58 12.69 17.24
CA ALA A 198 20.71 11.71 16.60
C ALA A 198 19.27 12.23 16.60
N GLN A 199 18.88 12.90 15.50
CA GLN A 199 17.51 13.35 15.29
C GLN A 199 16.61 12.13 15.00
N GLU A 200 16.16 11.43 16.03
CA GLU A 200 15.23 10.31 15.89
C GLU A 200 13.83 10.82 15.54
N ARG A 201 13.39 10.57 14.31
CA ARG A 201 12.02 10.90 13.86
C ARG A 201 11.09 9.76 14.24
N GLY A 202 10.38 9.95 15.35
CA GLY A 202 9.45 8.97 15.87
C GLY A 202 8.07 9.08 15.26
N ALA A 203 7.51 7.94 14.85
CA ALA A 203 6.06 7.82 14.70
C ALA A 203 5.47 7.45 16.05
N VAL A 204 4.54 8.25 16.56
CA VAL A 204 3.79 8.00 17.79
C VAL A 204 2.39 7.53 17.43
N GLY A 205 1.98 6.39 17.99
CA GLY A 205 0.66 5.81 17.79
C GLY A 205 0.63 4.33 18.14
N GLU A 206 -0.53 3.71 17.95
CA GLU A 206 -0.71 2.27 18.13
C GLU A 206 0.04 1.46 17.05
N THR A 207 0.16 2.01 15.84
CA THR A 207 0.67 1.29 14.66
C THR A 207 2.12 0.80 14.79
N PRO A 208 3.11 1.59 15.25
CA PRO A 208 4.47 1.10 15.45
C PRO A 208 4.54 -0.02 16.49
N ASN A 209 3.80 0.11 17.60
CA ASN A 209 3.72 -0.93 18.62
C ASN A 209 3.09 -2.21 18.07
N LEU A 210 2.02 -2.09 17.27
CA LEU A 210 1.39 -3.23 16.61
C LEU A 210 2.36 -3.93 15.65
N ALA A 211 3.10 -3.19 14.82
CA ALA A 211 4.09 -3.77 13.90
C ALA A 211 5.18 -4.55 14.65
N ALA A 212 5.74 -3.96 15.72
CA ALA A 212 6.73 -4.61 16.56
C ALA A 212 6.18 -5.88 17.22
N ARG A 213 4.92 -5.88 17.69
CA ARG A 213 4.30 -7.09 18.25
C ARG A 213 4.01 -8.14 17.20
N LEU A 214 3.60 -7.76 15.98
CA LEU A 214 3.35 -8.74 14.90
C LEU A 214 4.63 -9.44 14.46
N GLN A 215 5.77 -8.74 14.47
CA GLN A 215 7.08 -9.31 14.13
C GLN A 215 7.41 -10.52 15.01
N THR A 216 7.09 -10.49 16.30
CA THR A 216 7.42 -11.60 17.22
C THR A 216 6.67 -12.89 16.91
N PHE A 217 5.54 -12.81 16.20
CA PHE A 217 4.76 -13.96 15.74
C PHE A 217 5.17 -14.43 14.34
N ALA A 218 6.10 -13.75 13.67
CA ALA A 218 6.64 -14.22 12.41
C ALA A 218 7.63 -15.36 12.64
N ASP A 219 7.43 -16.47 11.94
CA ASP A 219 8.46 -17.50 11.83
C ASP A 219 9.70 -16.96 11.08
N PRO A 220 10.89 -17.55 11.26
CA PRO A 220 12.09 -17.15 10.54
C PRO A 220 11.89 -17.08 9.01
N GLY A 221 12.29 -15.95 8.43
CA GLY A 221 12.14 -15.66 7.00
C GLY A 221 10.70 -15.33 6.57
N LYS A 222 9.77 -15.09 7.51
CA LYS A 222 8.35 -14.82 7.21
C LYS A 222 7.96 -13.39 7.54
N VAL A 223 6.87 -12.96 6.89
CA VAL A 223 6.28 -11.63 7.01
C VAL A 223 4.88 -11.76 7.59
N VAL A 224 4.60 -11.08 8.70
CA VAL A 224 3.30 -11.03 9.37
C VAL A 224 2.75 -9.61 9.33
N ILE A 225 1.46 -9.49 9.02
CA ILE A 225 0.82 -8.21 8.77
C ILE A 225 -0.48 -8.03 9.55
N SER A 226 -0.81 -6.79 9.86
CA SER A 226 -2.07 -6.41 10.50
C SER A 226 -3.28 -6.60 9.56
N GLN A 227 -4.47 -6.73 10.13
CA GLN A 227 -5.71 -6.76 9.36
C GLN A 227 -5.90 -5.53 8.46
N ASN A 228 -5.51 -4.34 8.91
CA ASN A 228 -5.66 -3.12 8.12
C ASN A 228 -4.71 -3.14 6.90
N THR A 229 -3.46 -3.55 7.09
CA THR A 229 -2.48 -3.76 6.01
C THR A 229 -3.01 -4.75 4.98
N ARG A 230 -3.55 -5.91 5.41
CA ARG A 230 -4.17 -6.90 4.52
C ARG A 230 -5.35 -6.33 3.73
N ARG A 231 -6.20 -5.52 4.37
CA ARG A 231 -7.36 -4.90 3.71
C ARG A 231 -6.92 -3.91 2.62
N LEU A 232 -5.90 -3.10 2.88
CA LEU A 232 -5.39 -2.09 1.95
C LEU A 232 -4.59 -2.71 0.79
N ALA A 233 -3.86 -3.78 1.07
CA ALA A 233 -3.15 -4.56 0.05
C ALA A 233 -4.11 -5.34 -0.86
N GLY A 234 -5.32 -5.68 -0.38
CA GLY A 234 -6.31 -6.41 -1.16
C GLY A 234 -5.79 -7.76 -1.63
N GLY A 235 -6.20 -8.20 -2.82
CA GLY A 235 -5.79 -9.48 -3.42
C GLY A 235 -4.42 -9.48 -4.11
N LEU A 236 -3.54 -8.52 -3.84
CA LEU A 236 -2.24 -8.38 -4.51
C LEU A 236 -1.21 -9.42 -4.04
N PHE A 237 -1.44 -10.02 -2.88
CA PHE A 237 -0.56 -11.03 -2.30
C PHE A 237 -1.37 -12.27 -1.92
N GLU A 238 -0.67 -13.39 -1.83
CA GLU A 238 -1.20 -14.61 -1.24
C GLU A 238 -0.98 -14.56 0.28
N TYR A 239 -2.03 -14.85 1.04
CA TYR A 239 -2.00 -14.77 2.49
C TYR A 239 -2.41 -16.08 3.14
N ARG A 240 -1.85 -16.35 4.31
CA ARG A 240 -2.31 -17.36 5.26
C ARG A 240 -2.89 -16.66 6.49
N ASP A 241 -4.13 -16.96 6.84
CA ASP A 241 -4.77 -16.42 8.05
C ASP A 241 -4.10 -17.06 9.27
N LEU A 242 -3.60 -16.22 10.20
CA LEU A 242 -3.02 -16.67 11.48
C LEU A 242 -4.05 -16.56 12.63
N GLY A 243 -5.27 -16.11 12.34
CA GLY A 243 -6.32 -15.94 13.32
C GLY A 243 -6.13 -14.69 14.17
N ALA A 244 -6.81 -14.68 15.32
CA ALA A 244 -6.72 -13.60 16.30
C ALA A 244 -5.58 -13.88 17.29
N LEU A 245 -4.61 -12.98 17.35
CA LEU A 245 -3.44 -13.08 18.23
C LEU A 245 -3.62 -12.16 19.44
N THR A 246 -3.38 -12.69 20.64
CA THR A 246 -3.31 -11.88 21.85
C THR A 246 -1.95 -11.22 21.92
N LEU A 247 -1.91 -9.89 21.76
CA LEU A 247 -0.67 -9.12 21.77
C LEU A 247 -0.51 -8.42 23.12
N ASN A 248 0.69 -8.52 23.71
CA ASN A 248 1.00 -7.84 24.96
C ASN A 248 0.82 -6.32 24.82
N GLY A 249 0.01 -5.72 25.69
CA GLY A 249 -0.31 -4.30 25.68
C GLY A 249 -1.53 -3.92 24.84
N PHE A 250 -2.22 -4.89 24.22
CA PHE A 250 -3.46 -4.66 23.48
C PHE A 250 -4.65 -5.26 24.23
N PRO A 251 -5.75 -4.50 24.42
CA PRO A 251 -6.91 -4.97 25.18
C PRO A 251 -7.75 -6.01 24.40
N GLN A 252 -7.65 -6.03 23.07
CA GLN A 252 -8.39 -6.94 22.20
C GLN A 252 -7.43 -7.75 21.33
N PRO A 253 -7.74 -9.04 21.05
CA PRO A 253 -6.99 -9.83 20.10
C PRO A 253 -6.97 -9.19 18.71
N ALA A 254 -5.78 -9.08 18.12
CA ALA A 254 -5.60 -8.51 16.79
C ALA A 254 -5.53 -9.64 15.75
N ARG A 255 -6.33 -9.55 14.68
CA ARG A 255 -6.21 -10.49 13.56
C ARG A 255 -4.92 -10.23 12.78
N ALA A 256 -4.18 -11.30 12.52
CA ALA A 256 -2.91 -11.27 11.80
C ALA A 256 -2.91 -12.21 10.59
N TRP A 257 -2.10 -11.87 9.59
CA TRP A 257 -1.96 -12.65 8.36
C TRP A 257 -0.49 -12.82 8.04
N GLN A 258 -0.10 -13.99 7.57
CA GLN A 258 1.21 -14.20 6.97
C GLN A 258 1.13 -13.91 5.47
N VAL A 259 2.09 -13.15 4.95
CA VAL A 259 2.26 -12.95 3.49
C VAL A 259 3.12 -14.08 2.96
N VAL A 260 2.60 -14.83 1.99
CA VAL A 260 3.26 -16.01 1.43
C VAL A 260 4.07 -15.64 0.19
N ALA A 261 3.45 -14.93 -0.75
CA ALA A 261 4.05 -14.51 -2.01
C ALA A 261 3.27 -13.34 -2.62
N ALA A 262 3.85 -12.66 -3.60
CA ALA A 262 3.08 -11.79 -4.49
C ALA A 262 2.09 -12.65 -5.30
N SER A 263 0.84 -12.21 -5.40
CA SER A 263 -0.18 -12.94 -6.14
C SER A 263 0.05 -12.85 -7.65
N GLY A 264 -0.57 -13.77 -8.40
CA GLY A 264 -0.69 -13.66 -9.85
C GLY A 264 -1.71 -12.64 -10.36
N ALA A 265 -2.30 -11.81 -9.49
CA ALA A 265 -3.33 -10.84 -9.89
C ALA A 265 -2.78 -9.86 -10.95
N GLU A 266 -3.54 -9.63 -12.03
CA GLU A 266 -3.03 -8.90 -13.19
C GLU A 266 -2.75 -7.44 -12.84
N SER A 267 -3.51 -6.84 -11.92
CA SER A 267 -3.34 -5.44 -11.53
C SER A 267 -3.77 -5.15 -10.11
N ARG A 268 -3.27 -4.03 -9.58
CA ARG A 268 -3.76 -3.35 -8.38
C ARG A 268 -5.27 -3.21 -8.34
N PHE A 269 -5.84 -2.82 -9.49
CA PHE A 269 -7.27 -2.61 -9.65
C PHE A 269 -8.04 -3.93 -9.50
N GLU A 270 -7.66 -4.98 -10.22
CA GLU A 270 -8.32 -6.29 -10.10
C GLU A 270 -8.18 -6.91 -8.71
N ALA A 271 -7.01 -6.80 -8.11
CA ALA A 271 -6.75 -7.30 -6.77
C ALA A 271 -7.63 -6.63 -5.71
N ARG A 272 -7.95 -5.34 -5.86
CA ARG A 272 -8.80 -4.58 -4.93
C ARG A 272 -10.29 -4.73 -5.21
N HIS A 273 -10.70 -5.04 -6.45
CA HIS A 273 -12.09 -4.98 -6.88
C HIS A 273 -12.81 -6.33 -7.07
N LYS A 274 -12.30 -7.45 -6.52
CA LYS A 274 -13.04 -8.73 -6.47
C LYS A 274 -14.43 -8.63 -5.79
N SER A 275 -14.70 -7.56 -5.04
CA SER A 275 -15.93 -7.33 -4.27
C SER A 275 -16.99 -6.45 -4.97
N GLY A 276 -16.88 -6.22 -6.27
CA GLY A 276 -17.87 -5.46 -7.05
C GLY A 276 -17.39 -4.05 -7.39
N LEU A 277 -17.58 -3.67 -8.65
CA LEU A 277 -17.12 -2.40 -9.19
C LEU A 277 -18.22 -1.34 -9.08
N THR A 278 -17.87 -0.14 -8.64
CA THR A 278 -18.78 1.01 -8.65
C THR A 278 -19.15 1.38 -10.09
N SER A 279 -20.35 1.93 -10.30
CA SER A 279 -20.80 2.36 -11.63
C SER A 279 -19.89 3.46 -12.18
N LEU A 280 -19.43 3.32 -13.43
CA LEU A 280 -18.63 4.35 -14.07
C LEU A 280 -19.50 5.56 -14.42
N VAL A 281 -19.24 6.71 -13.77
CA VAL A 281 -19.99 7.95 -13.99
C VAL A 281 -19.24 8.87 -14.96
N GLY A 282 -19.95 9.52 -15.87
CA GLY A 282 -19.40 10.60 -16.71
C GLY A 282 -18.54 10.20 -17.92
N ARG A 283 -18.22 8.91 -18.12
CA ARG A 283 -17.31 8.45 -19.20
C ARG A 283 -17.99 7.89 -20.46
N LYS A 284 -19.22 8.35 -20.76
CA LYS A 284 -20.01 7.82 -21.88
C LYS A 284 -19.39 8.15 -23.25
N THR A 285 -18.71 9.28 -23.37
CA THR A 285 -18.11 9.73 -24.63
C THR A 285 -16.87 8.90 -24.95
N GLU A 286 -15.98 8.74 -23.97
CA GLU A 286 -14.74 7.96 -24.09
C GLU A 286 -15.03 6.50 -24.40
N LEU A 287 -15.99 5.88 -23.70
CA LEU A 287 -16.42 4.51 -24.00
C LEU A 287 -17.00 4.38 -25.41
N ARG A 288 -17.74 5.39 -25.91
CA ARG A 288 -18.28 5.38 -27.27
C ARG A 288 -17.16 5.43 -28.31
N LEU A 289 -16.13 6.24 -28.09
CA LEU A 289 -14.96 6.33 -28.95
C LEU A 289 -14.18 5.00 -28.96
N LEU A 290 -13.86 4.46 -27.77
CA LEU A 290 -13.16 3.18 -27.64
C LEU A 290 -13.92 2.04 -28.31
N ARG A 291 -15.26 2.00 -28.18
CA ARG A 291 -16.10 1.01 -28.89
C ARG A 291 -16.05 1.18 -30.41
N GLY A 292 -16.01 2.41 -30.89
CA GLY A 292 -15.86 2.71 -32.32
C GLY A 292 -14.53 2.19 -32.85
N TRP A 293 -13.43 2.52 -32.18
CA TRP A 293 -12.10 2.05 -32.55
C TRP A 293 -11.93 0.53 -32.43
N TRP A 294 -12.58 -0.10 -31.45
CA TRP A 294 -12.65 -1.56 -31.37
C TRP A 294 -13.31 -2.16 -32.62
N ARG A 295 -14.44 -1.60 -33.06
CA ARG A 295 -15.12 -2.07 -34.27
C ARG A 295 -14.25 -1.91 -35.52
N ASP A 296 -13.56 -0.78 -35.65
CA ASP A 296 -12.60 -0.56 -36.74
C ASP A 296 -11.47 -1.59 -36.72
N ALA A 297 -10.91 -1.88 -35.54
CA ALA A 297 -9.87 -2.88 -35.35
C ALA A 297 -10.35 -4.29 -35.70
N CYS A 298 -11.58 -4.67 -35.32
CA CYS A 298 -12.18 -5.93 -35.76
C CYS A 298 -12.34 -6.01 -37.29
N GLY A 299 -12.50 -4.86 -37.96
CA GLY A 299 -12.54 -4.74 -39.42
C GLY A 299 -11.16 -4.70 -40.10
N GLY A 300 -10.08 -5.00 -39.37
CA GLY A 300 -8.71 -5.03 -39.89
C GLY A 300 -7.99 -3.67 -39.92
N LYS A 301 -8.62 -2.61 -39.40
CA LYS A 301 -8.01 -1.28 -39.26
C LYS A 301 -7.53 -1.10 -37.82
N GLY A 302 -6.38 -1.68 -37.50
CA GLY A 302 -5.86 -1.60 -36.14
C GLY A 302 -5.61 -0.17 -35.68
N ARG A 303 -5.75 0.06 -34.38
CA ARG A 303 -5.65 1.39 -33.76
C ARG A 303 -4.81 1.33 -32.49
N VAL A 304 -4.04 2.39 -32.29
CA VAL A 304 -3.34 2.65 -31.03
C VAL A 304 -4.04 3.81 -30.34
N VAL A 305 -4.39 3.62 -29.06
CA VAL A 305 -5.06 4.59 -28.22
C VAL A 305 -4.21 4.88 -27.00
N LEU A 306 -3.93 6.16 -26.81
CA LEU A 306 -3.16 6.70 -25.71
C LEU A 306 -4.12 7.34 -24.70
N LEU A 307 -4.20 6.77 -23.50
CA LEU A 307 -5.02 7.26 -22.39
C LEU A 307 -4.13 7.94 -21.34
N SER A 308 -4.05 9.26 -21.43
CA SER A 308 -3.38 10.10 -20.43
C SER A 308 -4.34 10.58 -19.35
N GLY A 309 -3.83 10.76 -18.14
CA GLY A 309 -4.55 11.42 -17.06
C GLY A 309 -3.90 11.21 -15.70
N ASP A 310 -4.32 11.98 -14.72
CA ASP A 310 -3.74 11.95 -13.37
C ASP A 310 -3.94 10.59 -12.67
N PRO A 311 -3.09 10.25 -11.68
CA PRO A 311 -3.33 9.12 -10.78
C PRO A 311 -4.76 9.16 -10.19
N GLY A 312 -5.38 7.99 -10.03
CA GLY A 312 -6.73 7.90 -9.45
C GLY A 312 -7.91 8.37 -10.33
N ILE A 313 -7.69 9.02 -11.48
CA ILE A 313 -8.77 9.59 -12.32
C ILE A 313 -9.69 8.54 -13.01
N GLY A 314 -9.38 7.26 -12.85
CA GLY A 314 -10.18 6.14 -13.37
C GLY A 314 -9.71 5.54 -14.69
N LYS A 315 -8.43 5.70 -15.08
CA LYS A 315 -7.88 5.09 -16.32
C LYS A 315 -8.07 3.57 -16.37
N SER A 316 -7.68 2.85 -15.32
CA SER A 316 -7.86 1.39 -15.21
C SER A 316 -9.34 0.99 -15.17
N ARG A 317 -10.22 1.84 -14.62
CA ARG A 317 -11.66 1.58 -14.64
C ARG A 317 -12.23 1.71 -16.05
N LEU A 318 -11.70 2.64 -16.86
CA LEU A 318 -12.10 2.82 -18.25
C LEU A 318 -11.64 1.65 -19.14
N THR A 319 -10.41 1.14 -18.94
CA THR A 319 -9.91 -0.05 -19.67
C THR A 319 -10.70 -1.31 -19.29
N ASP A 320 -11.07 -1.46 -18.03
CA ASP A 320 -11.94 -2.53 -17.54
C ASP A 320 -13.38 -2.42 -18.10
N ALA A 321 -13.97 -1.22 -18.09
CA ALA A 321 -15.29 -1.00 -18.70
C ALA A 321 -15.29 -1.24 -20.22
N LEU A 322 -14.19 -0.95 -20.92
CA LEU A 322 -14.01 -1.33 -22.31
C LEU A 322 -14.04 -2.85 -22.49
N GLN A 323 -13.36 -3.61 -21.62
CA GLN A 323 -13.34 -5.07 -21.70
C GLN A 323 -14.77 -5.63 -21.60
N SER A 324 -15.52 -5.24 -20.57
CA SER A 324 -16.92 -5.68 -20.41
C SER A 324 -17.81 -5.29 -21.60
N LEU A 325 -17.51 -4.18 -22.27
CA LEU A 325 -18.24 -3.73 -23.45
C LEU A 325 -17.99 -4.61 -24.69
N VAL A 326 -16.80 -5.22 -24.79
CA VAL A 326 -16.37 -6.00 -25.96
C VAL A 326 -16.43 -7.51 -25.74
N GLU A 327 -16.76 -7.98 -24.53
CA GLU A 327 -16.92 -9.40 -24.17
C GLU A 327 -17.83 -10.18 -25.14
N ALA A 328 -18.86 -9.54 -25.70
CA ALA A 328 -19.79 -10.18 -26.63
C ALA A 328 -19.16 -10.55 -28.00
N THR A 329 -17.98 -10.02 -28.33
CA THR A 329 -17.26 -10.35 -29.58
C THR A 329 -16.12 -11.31 -29.26
N PRO A 330 -15.99 -12.48 -29.92
CA PRO A 330 -14.83 -13.35 -29.72
C PRO A 330 -13.53 -12.62 -30.07
N HIS A 331 -12.60 -12.56 -29.12
CA HIS A 331 -11.32 -11.88 -29.28
C HIS A 331 -10.25 -12.45 -28.36
N THR A 332 -8.98 -12.25 -28.72
CA THR A 332 -7.85 -12.50 -27.84
C THR A 332 -7.60 -11.27 -26.99
N ARG A 333 -7.45 -11.46 -25.68
CA ARG A 333 -7.15 -10.39 -24.72
C ARG A 333 -5.72 -10.55 -24.20
N ILE A 334 -4.94 -9.49 -24.30
CA ILE A 334 -3.57 -9.42 -23.79
C ILE A 334 -3.48 -8.23 -22.85
N ARG A 335 -3.10 -8.48 -21.59
CA ARG A 335 -2.96 -7.43 -20.58
C ARG A 335 -1.58 -7.44 -19.95
N ASN A 336 -0.92 -6.30 -20.06
CA ASN A 336 0.44 -6.06 -19.64
C ASN A 336 0.45 -4.93 -18.61
N PHE A 337 1.13 -5.15 -17.50
CA PHE A 337 1.16 -4.21 -16.38
C PHE A 337 2.59 -3.82 -16.08
N CYS A 338 2.91 -2.57 -16.34
CA CYS A 338 4.19 -2.03 -15.94
C CYS A 338 4.15 -1.76 -14.44
N SER A 339 5.25 -2.04 -13.75
CA SER A 339 5.36 -1.94 -12.30
C SER A 339 6.55 -1.08 -11.95
N PRO A 340 6.42 -0.12 -11.01
CA PRO A 340 7.56 0.71 -10.61
C PRO A 340 8.68 -0.15 -9.99
N TYR A 341 8.32 -1.28 -9.37
CA TYR A 341 9.26 -2.22 -8.73
C TYR A 341 10.03 -3.10 -9.70
N ARG A 342 9.63 -3.11 -10.98
CA ARG A 342 10.18 -3.96 -12.04
C ARG A 342 10.65 -3.15 -13.25
N ALA A 343 10.86 -1.84 -13.08
CA ALA A 343 11.37 -0.96 -14.14
C ALA A 343 12.76 -1.34 -14.67
N ASN A 344 13.55 -2.11 -13.89
CA ASN A 344 14.86 -2.63 -14.29
C ASN A 344 14.83 -4.13 -14.65
N SER A 345 13.65 -4.75 -14.71
CA SER A 345 13.48 -6.14 -15.09
C SER A 345 13.04 -6.21 -16.55
N ALA A 346 13.97 -6.57 -17.43
CA ALA A 346 13.73 -6.61 -18.87
C ALA A 346 12.48 -7.44 -19.21
N PHE A 347 11.59 -6.86 -20.02
CA PHE A 347 10.37 -7.52 -20.51
C PHE A 347 9.41 -8.03 -19.42
N PHE A 348 9.50 -7.54 -18.18
CA PHE A 348 8.69 -8.02 -17.07
C PHE A 348 7.19 -8.16 -17.39
N PRO A 349 6.48 -7.13 -17.91
CA PRO A 349 5.05 -7.26 -18.20
C PRO A 349 4.74 -8.36 -19.22
N VAL A 350 5.61 -8.53 -20.22
CA VAL A 350 5.46 -9.50 -21.30
C VAL A 350 5.71 -10.92 -20.78
N ILE A 351 6.78 -11.13 -20.01
CA ILE A 351 7.06 -12.41 -19.34
C ILE A 351 5.85 -12.86 -18.53
N ARG A 352 5.31 -11.99 -17.67
CA ARG A 352 4.14 -12.31 -16.86
C ARG A 352 2.90 -12.62 -17.69
N GLN A 353 2.74 -11.97 -18.84
CA GLN A 353 1.63 -12.26 -19.74
C GLN A 353 1.78 -13.61 -20.43
N LEU A 354 2.97 -13.96 -20.91
CA LEU A 354 3.25 -15.26 -21.52
C LEU A 354 3.11 -16.42 -20.52
N GLU A 355 3.65 -16.27 -19.30
CA GLU A 355 3.47 -17.26 -18.22
C GLU A 355 1.99 -17.55 -17.93
N ARG A 356 1.16 -16.50 -17.93
CA ARG A 356 -0.29 -16.62 -17.72
C ARG A 356 -0.99 -17.24 -18.91
N ALA A 357 -0.69 -16.78 -20.12
CA ALA A 357 -1.27 -17.32 -21.35
C ALA A 357 -0.97 -18.81 -21.52
N ALA A 358 0.24 -19.24 -21.16
CA ALA A 358 0.64 -20.65 -21.16
C ALA A 358 0.14 -21.44 -19.94
N GLY A 359 -0.43 -20.78 -18.91
CA GLY A 359 -0.95 -21.44 -17.71
C GLY A 359 0.14 -22.07 -16.84
N PHE A 360 1.28 -21.41 -16.68
CA PHE A 360 2.37 -21.87 -15.83
C PHE A 360 1.97 -21.90 -14.35
N LYS A 361 2.39 -22.95 -13.65
CA LYS A 361 2.25 -23.12 -12.21
C LYS A 361 3.63 -23.16 -11.56
N CYS A 362 3.72 -22.74 -10.30
CA CYS A 362 4.98 -22.79 -9.53
C CYS A 362 5.55 -24.20 -9.42
N SER A 363 4.70 -25.23 -9.42
CA SER A 363 5.08 -26.65 -9.36
C SER A 363 5.48 -27.25 -10.71
N ASP A 364 5.37 -26.52 -11.82
CA ASP A 364 5.69 -27.08 -13.14
C ASP A 364 7.20 -27.23 -13.34
N THR A 365 7.60 -28.39 -13.87
CA THR A 365 8.96 -28.64 -14.34
C THR A 365 9.26 -27.88 -15.64
N SER A 366 10.54 -27.69 -15.98
CA SER A 366 10.95 -27.03 -17.24
C SER A 366 10.35 -27.71 -18.48
N ALA A 367 10.26 -29.04 -18.50
CA ALA A 367 9.65 -29.79 -19.59
C ALA A 367 8.14 -29.51 -19.71
N GLN A 368 7.42 -29.42 -18.58
CA GLN A 368 6.00 -29.07 -18.57
C GLN A 368 5.77 -27.62 -19.03
N LYS A 369 6.61 -26.68 -18.61
CA LYS A 369 6.56 -25.28 -19.05
C LYS A 369 6.81 -25.16 -20.55
N LEU A 370 7.81 -25.88 -21.08
CA LEU A 370 8.10 -25.90 -22.51
C LEU A 370 6.91 -26.43 -23.32
N ALA A 371 6.34 -27.58 -22.95
CA ALA A 371 5.18 -28.15 -23.65
C ALA A 371 3.96 -27.21 -23.64
N LYS A 372 3.74 -26.49 -22.53
CA LYS A 372 2.69 -25.47 -22.42
C LYS A 372 2.96 -24.26 -23.31
N LEU A 373 4.20 -23.75 -23.35
CA LEU A 373 4.58 -22.66 -24.24
C LEU A 373 4.38 -23.05 -25.72
N GLU A 374 4.83 -24.24 -26.11
CA GLU A 374 4.63 -24.77 -27.46
C GLU A 374 3.15 -24.90 -27.84
N SER A 375 2.26 -25.10 -26.86
CA SER A 375 0.82 -25.23 -27.13
C SER A 375 0.14 -23.91 -27.51
N ILE A 376 0.71 -22.77 -27.08
CA ILE A 376 0.16 -21.45 -27.38
C ILE A 376 0.77 -20.83 -28.64
N CYS A 377 2.06 -21.12 -28.91
CA CYS A 377 2.77 -20.60 -30.08
C CYS A 377 2.25 -21.17 -31.41
N ASP A 378 2.42 -20.39 -32.47
CA ASP A 378 2.06 -20.79 -33.82
C ASP A 378 3.09 -21.74 -34.47
N LYS A 379 2.77 -23.04 -34.49
CA LYS A 379 3.64 -24.08 -35.08
C LYS A 379 3.67 -24.09 -36.61
N THR A 380 2.92 -23.22 -37.28
CA THR A 380 2.85 -23.16 -38.75
C THR A 380 3.97 -22.33 -39.37
N SER A 381 4.68 -21.51 -38.58
CA SER A 381 5.84 -20.73 -39.04
C SER A 381 7.05 -21.62 -39.28
N ALA A 382 7.79 -21.38 -40.37
CA ALA A 382 9.09 -22.01 -40.61
C ALA A 382 10.15 -21.61 -39.56
N GLU A 383 9.96 -20.46 -38.91
CA GLU A 383 10.84 -19.94 -37.84
C GLU A 383 10.40 -20.41 -36.44
N ALA A 384 9.29 -21.15 -36.31
CA ALA A 384 8.70 -21.54 -35.02
C ALA A 384 9.69 -22.22 -34.04
N PRO A 385 10.60 -23.12 -34.45
CA PRO A 385 11.56 -23.72 -33.53
C PRO A 385 12.52 -22.70 -32.89
N GLU A 386 12.96 -21.70 -33.67
CA GLU A 386 13.83 -20.63 -33.18
C GLU A 386 13.07 -19.65 -32.28
N GLU A 387 11.84 -19.29 -32.66
CA GLU A 387 10.94 -18.44 -31.87
C GLU A 387 10.67 -19.07 -30.49
N ILE A 388 10.31 -20.35 -30.45
CA ILE A 388 10.06 -21.09 -29.19
C ILE A 388 11.33 -21.13 -28.33
N ALA A 389 12.51 -21.31 -28.93
CA ALA A 389 13.76 -21.32 -28.20
C ALA A 389 14.05 -19.95 -27.56
N LEU A 390 13.85 -18.84 -28.28
CA LEU A 390 14.03 -17.48 -27.78
C LEU A 390 13.03 -17.12 -26.67
N LEU A 391 11.76 -17.48 -26.85
CA LEU A 391 10.73 -17.29 -25.82
C LEU A 391 11.01 -18.15 -24.58
N SER A 392 11.56 -19.36 -24.76
CA SER A 392 11.98 -20.22 -23.65
C SER A 392 13.14 -19.60 -22.85
N ASP A 393 14.13 -19.00 -23.54
CA ASP A 393 15.22 -18.26 -22.88
C ASP A 393 14.69 -17.04 -22.12
N LEU A 394 13.79 -16.27 -22.74
CA LEU A 394 13.12 -15.13 -22.11
C LEU A 394 12.36 -15.53 -20.82
N LEU A 395 11.69 -16.68 -20.84
CA LEU A 395 10.95 -17.23 -19.70
C LEU A 395 11.84 -18.03 -18.72
N SER A 396 13.16 -18.03 -18.91
CA SER A 396 14.12 -18.78 -18.09
C SER A 396 13.83 -20.29 -18.00
N ILE A 397 13.25 -20.86 -19.06
CA ILE A 397 13.00 -22.30 -19.16
C ILE A 397 14.30 -23.00 -19.56
N HIS A 398 14.65 -24.05 -18.83
CA HIS A 398 15.83 -24.85 -19.14
C HIS A 398 15.47 -25.87 -20.23
N VAL A 399 16.03 -25.67 -21.43
CA VAL A 399 15.87 -26.54 -22.60
C VAL A 399 17.19 -27.26 -22.85
N ALA A 400 17.14 -28.53 -23.26
CA ALA A 400 18.33 -29.38 -23.42
C ALA A 400 19.26 -28.92 -24.56
N ASP A 401 18.72 -28.32 -25.63
CA ASP A 401 19.52 -27.76 -26.73
C ASP A 401 19.46 -26.23 -26.71
N ARG A 402 20.47 -25.60 -26.08
CA ARG A 402 20.69 -24.14 -26.11
C ARG A 402 21.68 -23.71 -27.20
N SER A 403 22.12 -24.63 -28.06
CA SER A 403 23.26 -24.39 -28.95
C SER A 403 23.02 -23.25 -29.96
N ALA A 404 21.78 -23.05 -30.39
CA ALA A 404 21.40 -21.97 -31.29
C ALA A 404 21.50 -20.58 -30.62
N ILE A 405 21.05 -20.47 -29.37
CA ILE A 405 21.01 -19.21 -28.61
C ILE A 405 22.41 -18.85 -28.06
N ALA A 406 23.19 -19.87 -27.67
CA ALA A 406 24.55 -19.69 -27.15
C ALA A 406 25.53 -19.10 -28.18
N ARG A 407 25.23 -19.24 -29.48
CA ARG A 407 26.03 -18.68 -30.59
C ARG A 407 25.72 -17.22 -30.91
N MET A 408 24.64 -16.67 -30.37
CA MET A 408 24.21 -15.29 -30.65
C MET A 408 24.90 -14.29 -29.73
N SER A 409 25.26 -13.13 -30.26
CA SER A 409 25.63 -11.98 -29.43
C SER A 409 24.42 -11.48 -28.61
N PRO A 410 24.61 -10.77 -27.48
CA PRO A 410 23.51 -10.22 -26.69
C PRO A 410 22.57 -9.30 -27.49
N GLN A 411 23.12 -8.52 -28.43
CA GLN A 411 22.34 -7.63 -29.29
C GLN A 411 21.47 -8.40 -30.28
N GLU A 412 22.04 -9.40 -30.95
CA GLU A 412 21.28 -10.27 -31.87
C GLU A 412 20.18 -11.03 -31.14
N ARG A 413 20.47 -11.57 -29.94
CA ARG A 413 19.48 -12.28 -29.12
C ARG A 413 18.31 -11.38 -28.76
N THR A 414 18.59 -10.14 -28.32
CA THR A 414 17.55 -9.17 -27.97
C THR A 414 16.69 -8.83 -29.19
N GLY A 415 17.31 -8.53 -30.34
CA GLY A 415 16.59 -8.22 -31.58
C GLY A 415 15.71 -9.37 -32.07
N LYS A 416 16.21 -10.61 -32.01
CA LYS A 416 15.43 -11.80 -32.38
C LYS A 416 14.31 -12.10 -31.37
N THR A 417 14.53 -11.86 -30.09
CA THR A 417 13.49 -12.01 -29.06
C THR A 417 12.33 -11.02 -29.28
N LEU A 418 12.64 -9.76 -29.57
CA LEU A 418 11.63 -8.76 -29.96
C LEU A 418 10.84 -9.21 -31.19
N LYS A 419 11.53 -9.70 -32.22
CA LYS A 419 10.90 -10.23 -33.44
C LYS A 419 9.95 -11.39 -33.12
N ALA A 420 10.37 -12.34 -32.29
CA ALA A 420 9.55 -13.50 -31.89
C ALA A 420 8.28 -13.06 -31.16
N ILE A 421 8.37 -12.10 -30.23
CA ILE A 421 7.19 -11.57 -29.52
C ILE A 421 6.21 -10.89 -30.50
N LEU A 422 6.73 -10.11 -31.46
CA LEU A 422 5.90 -9.46 -32.48
C LEU A 422 5.21 -10.49 -33.40
N MET A 423 5.93 -11.53 -33.81
CA MET A 423 5.38 -12.60 -34.64
C MET A 423 4.24 -13.35 -33.96
N GLU A 424 4.37 -13.60 -32.65
CA GLU A 424 3.29 -14.18 -31.85
C GLU A 424 2.06 -13.27 -31.83
N LEU A 425 2.24 -11.96 -31.59
CA LEU A 425 1.13 -10.99 -31.66
C LEU A 425 0.46 -10.96 -33.05
N GLU A 426 1.26 -10.97 -34.12
CA GLU A 426 0.74 -11.00 -35.49
C GLU A 426 -0.03 -12.30 -35.78
N SER A 427 0.44 -13.45 -35.27
CA SER A 427 -0.28 -14.72 -35.41
C SER A 427 -1.62 -14.69 -34.67
N LEU A 428 -1.65 -14.18 -33.45
CA LEU A 428 -2.89 -14.01 -32.69
C LEU A 428 -3.88 -13.10 -33.43
N ALA A 429 -3.40 -12.00 -34.00
CA ALA A 429 -4.21 -11.05 -34.76
C ALA A 429 -4.74 -11.60 -36.09
N ARG A 430 -4.05 -12.59 -36.70
CA ARG A 430 -4.56 -13.33 -37.88
C ARG A 430 -5.71 -14.27 -37.52
N ARG A 431 -5.69 -14.85 -36.31
CA ARG A 431 -6.70 -15.82 -35.85
C ARG A 431 -7.98 -15.15 -35.35
N SER A 432 -7.85 -14.06 -34.61
CA SER A 432 -8.98 -13.29 -34.08
C SER A 432 -8.57 -11.86 -33.75
N PRO A 433 -9.51 -10.90 -33.65
CA PRO A 433 -9.19 -9.56 -33.19
C PRO A 433 -8.48 -9.57 -31.83
N VAL A 434 -7.46 -8.73 -31.64
CA VAL A 434 -6.69 -8.65 -30.39
C VAL A 434 -6.98 -7.34 -29.66
N LEU A 435 -7.41 -7.43 -28.40
CA LEU A 435 -7.42 -6.31 -27.47
C LEU A 435 -6.14 -6.35 -26.63
N LEU A 436 -5.22 -5.43 -26.92
CA LEU A 436 -3.92 -5.32 -26.27
C LEU A 436 -3.92 -4.13 -25.32
N ILE A 437 -3.86 -4.36 -24.02
CA ILE A 437 -3.87 -3.30 -23.01
C ILE A 437 -2.51 -3.29 -22.29
N TYR A 438 -1.84 -2.15 -22.34
CA TYR A 438 -0.69 -1.87 -21.48
C TYR A 438 -1.09 -0.82 -20.46
N GLU A 439 -1.05 -1.19 -19.19
CA GLU A 439 -1.29 -0.24 -18.11
C GLU A 439 0.02 0.29 -17.55
N ASP A 440 -0.02 1.58 -17.22
CA ASP A 440 1.03 2.32 -16.55
C ASP A 440 2.37 2.32 -17.33
N VAL A 441 2.34 2.51 -18.66
CA VAL A 441 3.52 2.42 -19.55
C VAL A 441 4.66 3.37 -19.19
N HIS A 442 4.36 4.45 -18.46
CA HIS A 442 5.38 5.29 -17.83
C HIS A 442 6.43 4.50 -17.04
N TRP A 443 6.05 3.39 -16.38
CA TRP A 443 6.94 2.52 -15.62
C TRP A 443 7.53 1.35 -16.44
N ALA A 444 7.34 1.32 -17.75
CA ALA A 444 7.88 0.26 -18.61
C ALA A 444 9.42 0.25 -18.55
N ASP A 445 10.00 -0.95 -18.44
CA ASP A 445 11.44 -1.15 -18.55
C ASP A 445 11.94 -0.82 -19.97
N PRO A 446 13.23 -0.49 -20.17
CA PRO A 446 13.76 -0.09 -21.47
C PRO A 446 13.50 -1.09 -22.59
N SER A 447 13.55 -2.39 -22.30
CA SER A 447 13.30 -3.45 -23.29
C SER A 447 11.82 -3.53 -23.67
N THR A 448 10.91 -3.39 -22.70
CA THR A 448 9.47 -3.27 -22.98
C THR A 448 9.15 -2.00 -23.76
N ARG A 449 9.81 -0.85 -23.48
CA ARG A 449 9.61 0.38 -24.26
C ARG A 449 10.00 0.18 -25.72
N GLN A 450 11.14 -0.44 -25.99
CA GLN A 450 11.55 -0.78 -27.34
C GLN A 450 10.53 -1.70 -28.05
N LEU A 451 9.97 -2.68 -27.34
CA LEU A 451 8.90 -3.52 -27.89
C LEU A 451 7.63 -2.72 -28.18
N LEU A 452 7.24 -1.79 -27.31
CA LEU A 452 6.07 -0.93 -27.51
C LEU A 452 6.22 -0.09 -28.79
N ASP A 453 7.37 0.53 -29.00
CA ASP A 453 7.65 1.33 -30.21
C ASP A 453 7.46 0.49 -31.48
N LEU A 454 8.08 -0.70 -31.52
CA LEU A 454 7.94 -1.63 -32.65
C LEU A 454 6.50 -2.12 -32.82
N THR A 455 5.78 -2.33 -31.72
CA THR A 455 4.38 -2.77 -31.76
C THR A 455 3.48 -1.69 -32.33
N ILE A 456 3.66 -0.43 -31.91
CA ILE A 456 2.88 0.73 -32.38
C ILE A 456 2.95 0.87 -33.90
N GLU A 457 4.12 0.67 -34.49
CA GLU A 457 4.31 0.72 -35.95
C GLU A 457 3.55 -0.40 -36.70
N ARG A 458 3.31 -1.54 -36.04
CA ARG A 458 2.69 -2.74 -36.63
C ARG A 458 1.18 -2.75 -36.50
N ILE A 459 0.65 -2.27 -35.38
CA ILE A 459 -0.79 -2.30 -35.06
C ILE A 459 -1.70 -1.82 -36.20
N PRO A 460 -1.42 -0.73 -36.95
CA PRO A 460 -2.31 -0.27 -38.02
C PRO A 460 -2.58 -1.29 -39.13
N ARG A 461 -1.74 -2.32 -39.27
CA ARG A 461 -1.87 -3.40 -40.27
C ARG A 461 -2.52 -4.67 -39.71
N LEU A 462 -2.83 -4.68 -38.42
CA LEU A 462 -3.36 -5.84 -37.71
C LEU A 462 -4.82 -5.63 -37.32
N SER A 463 -5.54 -6.72 -37.13
CA SER A 463 -6.85 -6.71 -36.47
C SER A 463 -6.67 -6.55 -34.95
N ALA A 464 -6.16 -5.39 -34.52
CA ALA A 464 -5.79 -5.17 -33.12
C ALA A 464 -6.13 -3.75 -32.63
N LEU A 465 -6.66 -3.65 -31.41
CA LEU A 465 -6.79 -2.40 -30.67
C LEU A 465 -5.78 -2.41 -29.53
N MET A 466 -4.81 -1.52 -29.59
CA MET A 466 -3.84 -1.31 -28.54
C MET A 466 -4.25 -0.10 -27.68
N VAL A 467 -4.39 -0.29 -26.38
CA VAL A 467 -4.72 0.77 -25.42
C VAL A 467 -3.58 0.87 -24.41
N MET A 468 -2.97 2.05 -24.30
CA MET A 468 -1.91 2.32 -23.34
C MET A 468 -2.34 3.38 -22.34
N THR A 469 -2.12 3.15 -21.04
CA THR A 469 -2.35 4.16 -20.00
C THR A 469 -1.04 4.74 -19.48
N PHE A 470 -0.99 6.06 -19.32
CA PHE A 470 0.19 6.77 -18.81
C PHE A 470 -0.20 8.01 -18.00
N ARG A 471 0.77 8.58 -17.29
CA ARG A 471 0.63 9.87 -16.60
C ARG A 471 1.04 11.02 -17.53
N PRO A 472 0.51 12.24 -17.36
CA PRO A 472 0.80 13.37 -18.25
C PRO A 472 2.29 13.71 -18.40
N ASP A 473 3.11 13.39 -17.39
CA ASP A 473 4.55 13.69 -17.36
C ASP A 473 5.42 12.68 -18.12
N PHE A 474 4.82 11.71 -18.81
CA PHE A 474 5.50 10.62 -19.53
C PHE A 474 5.80 10.94 -20.99
#